data_AF-A0A7V3QW37-F1
#
_entry.id   AF-A0A7V3QW37-F1
#
_cell.length_a   1.000
_cell.length_b   1.000
_cell.length_c   1.000
_cell.angle_alpha   90.00
_cell.angle_beta   90.00
_cell.angle_gamma   90.00
#
_symmetry.space_group_name_H-M   'P 1'
#
loop_
_entity.id
_entity.type
_entity.pdbx_description
1 polymer ?
#
loop_
_entity_poly.entity_id
_entity_poly.type
_entity_poly.pdbx_seq_one_letter_code
_entity_poly.pdbx_strand_id
1 'polypeptide(L)'
;MEIRYPTQRLAYGYFLTMLVLLAVQVAFGLLLALQQIDPYLLQGILNFNVARAFHLNLGIVWIVTGFAGTLFFVGPLLGGRDIRHPWLAKALLAAIWVIVLWTACTLPLAEKGIAGWKFGQPWLQQGLEYLEAGRVTDVLLFIGFITLAFLVIGMFPRRRDWNELHWGLAIGLVGLASMWIAALFFEKTVDLQEYFRWYVVHYWVEGVWEIIHISLVGFLLAKFFDVDEREVGFAVFWGVGMVALTGLLGNAHHYFWIGTPAFWQFWGSLFSALEPVPLLFCMIHVFLDAKHGDRPLHNRVGFYFLFGSALFEQVGAGILGFTQTFALTNLWEHGTWVTPAHGHMALFGTFGFLVIGAAYVAIPAIQGIRRFDQRLSKFAFWTLFSGMLGMVLSFGLGGTVEIFVYRVMGLDWWGGQVRPAMAFWRGTLALFGLLFAVGIVALLYDLFTLRSRALAEEEPPAGLQPPVLTAWRRPLSAFELGTWLAGLWFPGLLITAGLFSLNLETVRMGDATVPYTLAGIGYPALLLVTVAFAVRFLRAFEARQAALEVLQAGAGEEVTLDVRDRPMPQRREVILGTYTRLAAGRAMVLVNDHDPRHLYGHLKHLRADFTWRYLDQGPEVWRVRIGRLG
;
A
#
# COMPACT_ATOMS: atom_id res chain seq x y z
N MET A 1 13.64 -14.32 -3.83
CA MET A 1 13.92 -14.95 -2.52
C MET A 1 13.78 -16.45 -2.66
N GLU A 2 14.64 -17.22 -2.00
CA GLU A 2 14.57 -18.69 -1.98
C GLU A 2 13.97 -19.18 -0.66
N ILE A 3 13.34 -20.35 -0.70
CA ILE A 3 12.81 -21.01 0.50
C ILE A 3 13.96 -21.56 1.31
N ARG A 4 14.15 -21.06 2.54
CA ARG A 4 15.16 -21.54 3.49
C ARG A 4 14.57 -22.46 4.56
N TYR A 5 13.28 -22.28 4.87
CA TYR A 5 12.60 -23.02 5.92
C TYR A 5 11.37 -23.76 5.37
N PRO A 6 11.13 -25.03 5.75
CA PRO A 6 9.98 -25.80 5.29
C PRO A 6 8.63 -25.12 5.55
N THR A 7 8.43 -24.47 6.69
CA THR A 7 7.12 -23.90 7.04
C THR A 7 6.76 -22.63 6.27
N GLN A 8 7.70 -22.01 5.54
CA GLN A 8 7.36 -20.91 4.61
C GLN A 8 6.32 -21.34 3.56
N ARG A 9 6.26 -22.64 3.24
CA ARG A 9 5.25 -23.20 2.33
C ARG A 9 3.81 -23.09 2.86
N LEU A 10 3.62 -22.93 4.18
CA LEU A 10 2.29 -22.72 4.77
C LEU A 10 1.66 -21.40 4.29
N ALA A 11 2.48 -20.39 3.98
CA ALA A 11 2.01 -19.11 3.46
C ALA A 11 1.21 -19.26 2.15
N TYR A 12 1.46 -20.32 1.37
CA TYR A 12 0.75 -20.56 0.11
C TYR A 12 -0.78 -20.68 0.31
N GLY A 13 -1.22 -21.40 1.33
CA GLY A 13 -2.65 -21.56 1.64
C GLY A 13 -3.32 -20.25 2.06
N TYR A 14 -2.58 -19.39 2.76
CA TYR A 14 -3.02 -18.04 3.12
C TYR A 14 -3.16 -17.15 1.89
N PHE A 15 -2.17 -17.12 0.99
CA PHE A 15 -2.27 -16.32 -0.23
C PHE A 15 -3.38 -16.81 -1.16
N LEU A 16 -3.59 -18.12 -1.29
CA LEU A 16 -4.74 -18.65 -2.04
C LEU A 16 -6.07 -18.22 -1.42
N THR A 17 -6.20 -18.33 -0.09
CA THR A 17 -7.42 -17.91 0.61
C THR A 17 -7.65 -16.41 0.45
N MET A 18 -6.60 -15.59 0.62
CA MET A 18 -6.61 -14.14 0.37
C MET A 18 -7.16 -13.82 -1.03
N LEU A 19 -6.64 -14.48 -2.08
CA LEU A 19 -7.06 -14.26 -3.46
C LEU A 19 -8.53 -14.62 -3.71
N VAL A 20 -9.00 -15.74 -3.15
CA VAL A 20 -10.42 -16.14 -3.25
C VAL A 20 -11.32 -15.15 -2.54
N LEU A 21 -10.98 -14.75 -1.31
CA LEU A 21 -11.78 -13.80 -0.54
C LEU A 21 -11.80 -12.41 -1.19
N LEU A 22 -10.69 -11.95 -1.76
CA LEU A 22 -10.61 -10.72 -2.56
C LEU A 22 -11.56 -10.79 -3.77
N ALA A 23 -11.58 -11.91 -4.50
CA ALA A 23 -12.48 -12.07 -5.65
C ALA A 23 -13.96 -11.95 -5.24
N VAL A 24 -14.34 -12.59 -4.13
CA VAL A 24 -15.71 -12.52 -3.59
C VAL A 24 -16.04 -11.10 -3.12
N GLN A 25 -15.11 -10.44 -2.41
CA GLN A 25 -15.28 -9.07 -1.93
C GLN A 25 -15.55 -8.08 -3.06
N VAL A 26 -14.83 -8.21 -4.17
CA VAL A 26 -14.98 -7.37 -5.36
C VAL A 26 -16.29 -7.67 -6.09
N ALA A 27 -16.73 -8.93 -6.12
CA ALA A 27 -18.04 -9.28 -6.67
C ALA A 27 -19.18 -8.59 -5.88
N PHE A 28 -19.11 -8.58 -4.54
CA PHE A 28 -20.04 -7.80 -3.72
C PHE A 28 -19.91 -6.28 -3.97
N GLY A 29 -18.70 -5.76 -4.14
CA GLY A 29 -18.48 -4.34 -4.47
C GLY A 29 -19.12 -3.93 -5.79
N LEU A 30 -18.98 -4.75 -6.82
CA LEU A 30 -19.62 -4.53 -8.12
C LEU A 30 -21.14 -4.62 -8.01
N LEU A 31 -21.67 -5.60 -7.28
CA LEU A 31 -23.10 -5.71 -7.00
C LEU A 31 -23.63 -4.44 -6.30
N LEU A 32 -22.92 -3.93 -5.29
CA LEU A 32 -23.28 -2.70 -4.59
C LEU A 32 -23.29 -1.49 -5.52
N ALA A 33 -22.31 -1.38 -6.42
CA ALA A 33 -22.29 -0.32 -7.43
C ALA A 33 -23.50 -0.41 -8.38
N LEU A 34 -23.93 -1.62 -8.74
CA LEU A 34 -25.15 -1.84 -9.53
C LEU A 34 -26.42 -1.51 -8.72
N GLN A 35 -26.47 -1.85 -7.43
CA GLN A 35 -27.59 -1.49 -6.53
C GLN A 35 -27.69 0.02 -6.28
N GLN A 36 -26.58 0.77 -6.41
CA GLN A 36 -26.62 2.23 -6.39
C GLN A 36 -27.31 2.82 -7.63
N ILE A 37 -27.20 2.14 -8.79
CA ILE A 37 -27.88 2.52 -10.03
C ILE A 37 -29.35 2.11 -9.97
N ASP A 38 -29.60 0.83 -9.69
CA ASP A 38 -30.94 0.24 -9.52
C ASP A 38 -31.15 -0.29 -8.09
N PRO A 39 -31.85 0.46 -7.23
CA PRO A 39 -32.10 0.08 -5.84
C PRO A 39 -32.96 -1.18 -5.68
N TYR A 40 -33.71 -1.58 -6.70
CA TYR A 40 -34.60 -2.74 -6.67
C TYR A 40 -33.87 -4.05 -7.01
N LEU A 41 -32.62 -3.95 -7.50
CA LEU A 41 -31.81 -5.10 -7.86
C LEU A 41 -31.59 -6.03 -6.64
N LEU A 42 -32.11 -7.26 -6.75
CA LEU A 42 -32.07 -8.30 -5.71
C LEU A 42 -32.78 -7.96 -4.40
N GLN A 43 -33.73 -7.02 -4.41
CA GLN A 43 -34.53 -6.69 -3.23
C GLN A 43 -35.23 -7.95 -2.67
N GLY A 44 -35.13 -8.14 -1.35
CA GLY A 44 -35.72 -9.27 -0.62
C GLY A 44 -34.89 -10.57 -0.68
N ILE A 45 -33.87 -10.63 -1.54
CA ILE A 45 -32.96 -11.79 -1.65
C ILE A 45 -31.60 -11.45 -1.07
N LEU A 46 -31.01 -10.34 -1.52
CA LEU A 46 -29.71 -9.86 -1.07
C LEU A 46 -29.75 -8.33 -1.05
N ASN A 47 -30.31 -7.76 0.02
CA ASN A 47 -30.46 -6.31 0.11
C ASN A 47 -29.10 -5.63 0.30
N PHE A 48 -29.09 -4.33 -0.01
CA PHE A 48 -27.90 -3.48 0.02
C PHE A 48 -27.15 -3.53 1.35
N ASN A 49 -27.85 -3.50 2.48
CA ASN A 49 -27.25 -3.54 3.81
C ASN A 49 -26.48 -4.85 4.09
N VAL A 50 -27.02 -6.00 3.68
CA VAL A 50 -26.34 -7.30 3.85
C VAL A 50 -25.16 -7.41 2.88
N ALA A 51 -25.34 -7.05 1.61
CA ALA A 51 -24.25 -7.05 0.63
C ALA A 51 -23.11 -6.10 1.06
N ARG A 52 -23.45 -4.93 1.61
CA ARG A 52 -22.48 -3.95 2.13
C ARG A 52 -21.72 -4.50 3.32
N ALA A 53 -22.41 -5.11 4.29
CA ALA A 53 -21.76 -5.74 5.43
C ALA A 53 -20.78 -6.84 4.98
N PHE A 54 -21.15 -7.68 4.01
CA PHE A 54 -20.21 -8.66 3.43
C PHE A 54 -18.99 -8.01 2.78
N HIS A 55 -19.21 -6.98 1.95
CA HIS A 55 -18.14 -6.26 1.28
C HIS A 55 -17.12 -5.67 2.26
N LEU A 56 -17.60 -5.07 3.35
CA LEU A 56 -16.76 -4.47 4.40
C LEU A 56 -16.03 -5.53 5.23
N ASN A 57 -16.73 -6.55 5.72
CA ASN A 57 -16.12 -7.62 6.52
C ASN A 57 -15.04 -8.34 5.70
N LEU A 58 -15.34 -8.69 4.45
CA LEU A 58 -14.33 -9.31 3.58
C LEU A 58 -13.16 -8.36 3.33
N GLY A 59 -13.43 -7.06 3.16
CA GLY A 59 -12.43 -6.01 2.98
C GLY A 59 -11.34 -6.02 4.06
N ILE A 60 -11.68 -6.43 5.29
CA ILE A 60 -10.73 -6.64 6.39
C ILE A 60 -10.10 -8.03 6.30
N VAL A 61 -10.93 -9.08 6.21
CA VAL A 61 -10.50 -10.47 6.41
C VAL A 61 -9.48 -10.91 5.35
N TRP A 62 -9.66 -10.54 4.08
CA TRP A 62 -8.71 -10.94 3.04
C TRP A 62 -7.34 -10.27 3.25
N ILE A 63 -7.31 -9.00 3.67
CA ILE A 63 -6.06 -8.27 3.95
C ILE A 63 -5.34 -8.88 5.14
N VAL A 64 -6.04 -9.16 6.25
CA VAL A 64 -5.45 -9.85 7.42
C VAL A 64 -4.90 -11.23 7.02
N THR A 65 -5.62 -11.96 6.17
CA THR A 65 -5.16 -13.25 5.65
C THR A 65 -3.86 -13.08 4.85
N GLY A 66 -3.77 -12.03 4.03
CA GLY A 66 -2.57 -11.64 3.29
C GLY A 66 -1.40 -11.24 4.20
N PHE A 67 -1.66 -10.50 5.28
CA PHE A 67 -0.66 -10.18 6.29
C PHE A 67 -0.13 -11.45 6.98
N ALA A 68 -1.01 -12.35 7.42
CA ALA A 68 -0.60 -13.62 8.01
C ALA A 68 0.24 -14.45 7.03
N GLY A 69 -0.16 -14.54 5.75
CA GLY A 69 0.63 -15.18 4.70
C GLY A 69 2.01 -14.56 4.53
N THR A 70 2.08 -13.22 4.51
CA THR A 70 3.34 -12.48 4.40
C THR A 70 4.24 -12.73 5.61
N LEU A 71 3.68 -12.68 6.82
CA LEU A 71 4.40 -12.92 8.07
C LEU A 71 4.91 -14.37 8.19
N PHE A 72 4.17 -15.37 7.72
CA PHE A 72 4.65 -16.75 7.70
C PHE A 72 5.70 -17.01 6.61
N PHE A 73 5.71 -16.22 5.55
CA PHE A 73 6.74 -16.29 4.52
C PHE A 73 8.02 -15.57 4.93
N VAL A 74 7.90 -14.34 5.47
CA VAL A 74 9.00 -13.45 5.85
C VAL A 74 9.56 -13.76 7.24
N GLY A 75 8.70 -14.09 8.19
CA GLY A 75 9.05 -14.27 9.60
C GLY A 75 10.20 -15.25 9.84
N PRO A 76 10.25 -16.43 9.19
CA PRO A 76 11.39 -17.33 9.32
C PRO A 76 12.71 -16.75 8.80
N LEU A 77 12.65 -15.94 7.74
CA LEU A 77 13.84 -15.29 7.16
C LEU A 77 14.39 -14.18 8.05
N LEU A 78 13.50 -13.38 8.63
CA LEU A 78 13.84 -12.33 9.59
C LEU A 78 14.36 -12.94 10.91
N GLY A 79 13.66 -13.95 11.41
CA GLY A 79 13.91 -14.55 12.72
C GLY A 79 15.07 -15.55 12.77
N GLY A 80 15.46 -16.10 11.61
CA GLY A 80 16.44 -17.18 11.52
C GLY A 80 15.96 -18.51 12.12
N ARG A 81 14.64 -18.66 12.35
CA ARG A 81 14.04 -19.83 12.99
C ARG A 81 12.74 -20.21 12.29
N ASP A 82 12.46 -21.52 12.26
CA ASP A 82 11.23 -22.05 11.68
C ASP A 82 10.04 -21.93 12.66
N ILE A 83 8.80 -22.06 12.15
CA ILE A 83 7.60 -22.03 13.00
C ILE A 83 7.58 -23.26 13.92
N ARG A 84 7.57 -23.03 15.25
CA ARG A 84 7.59 -24.09 16.26
C ARG A 84 6.34 -24.97 16.28
N HIS A 85 5.17 -24.39 16.03
CA HIS A 85 3.88 -25.07 16.07
C HIS A 85 3.10 -24.94 14.76
N PRO A 86 3.51 -25.64 13.67
CA PRO A 86 2.90 -25.51 12.34
C PRO A 86 1.40 -25.84 12.29
N TRP A 87 0.91 -26.67 13.20
CA TRP A 87 -0.51 -27.03 13.27
C TRP A 87 -1.39 -25.84 13.70
N LEU A 88 -0.88 -24.92 14.53
CA LEU A 88 -1.60 -23.70 14.91
C LEU A 88 -1.76 -22.76 13.70
N ALA A 89 -0.75 -22.66 12.83
CA ALA A 89 -0.89 -21.93 11.57
C ALA A 89 -1.97 -22.57 10.68
N LYS A 90 -2.04 -23.91 10.58
CA LYS A 90 -3.13 -24.57 9.83
C LYS A 90 -4.50 -24.33 10.48
N ALA A 91 -4.58 -24.36 11.80
CA ALA A 91 -5.81 -24.10 12.55
C ALA A 91 -6.28 -22.65 12.37
N LEU A 92 -5.37 -21.67 12.34
CA LEU A 92 -5.68 -20.28 12.04
C LEU A 92 -6.28 -20.12 10.63
N LEU A 93 -5.72 -20.78 9.63
CA LEU A 93 -6.29 -20.75 8.28
C LEU A 93 -7.70 -21.35 8.24
N ALA A 94 -7.94 -22.45 8.94
CA ALA A 94 -9.27 -23.03 9.07
C ALA A 94 -10.23 -22.09 9.81
N ALA A 95 -9.77 -21.43 10.88
CA ALA A 95 -10.57 -20.47 11.65
C ALA A 95 -11.02 -19.28 10.79
N ILE A 96 -10.19 -18.79 9.87
CA ILE A 96 -10.58 -17.74 8.90
C ILE A 96 -11.78 -18.19 8.07
N TRP A 97 -11.75 -19.42 7.53
CA TRP A 97 -12.89 -19.96 6.77
C TRP A 97 -14.13 -20.15 7.64
N VAL A 98 -13.96 -20.61 8.89
CA VAL A 98 -15.08 -20.72 9.85
C VAL A 98 -15.71 -19.34 10.08
N ILE A 99 -14.91 -18.30 10.28
CA ILE A 99 -15.40 -16.93 10.47
C ILE A 99 -16.15 -16.45 9.21
N VAL A 100 -15.57 -16.60 8.02
CA VAL A 100 -16.22 -16.18 6.77
C VAL A 100 -17.55 -16.89 6.55
N LEU A 101 -17.59 -18.21 6.75
CA LEU A 101 -18.81 -19.01 6.59
C LEU A 101 -19.85 -18.70 7.67
N TRP A 102 -19.39 -18.43 8.90
CA TRP A 102 -20.26 -17.98 9.98
C TRP A 102 -20.93 -16.66 9.62
N THR A 103 -20.15 -15.65 9.25
CA THR A 103 -20.65 -14.35 8.79
C THR A 103 -21.60 -14.51 7.60
N ALA A 104 -21.28 -15.40 6.65
CA ALA A 104 -22.13 -15.77 5.51
C ALA A 104 -23.53 -16.21 5.94
N CYS A 105 -23.61 -17.02 6.99
CA CYS A 105 -24.86 -17.58 7.48
C CYS A 105 -25.62 -16.62 8.41
N THR A 106 -24.92 -15.81 9.21
CA THR A 106 -25.56 -15.01 10.26
C THR A 106 -25.94 -13.60 9.84
N LEU A 107 -25.21 -12.94 8.92
CA LEU A 107 -25.55 -11.57 8.51
C LEU A 107 -26.96 -11.42 7.93
N PRO A 108 -27.47 -12.33 7.07
CA PRO A 108 -28.85 -12.23 6.57
C PRO A 108 -29.92 -12.27 7.67
N LEU A 109 -29.58 -12.78 8.86
CA LEU A 109 -30.49 -12.79 10.01
C LEU A 109 -30.73 -11.38 10.59
N ALA A 110 -29.82 -10.44 10.33
CA ALA A 110 -29.95 -9.06 10.77
C ALA A 110 -31.21 -8.38 10.19
N GLU A 111 -31.56 -8.68 8.94
CA GLU A 111 -32.77 -8.15 8.28
C GLU A 111 -34.06 -8.64 8.95
N LYS A 112 -34.00 -9.80 9.60
CA LYS A 112 -35.11 -10.39 10.35
C LYS A 112 -35.14 -9.93 11.81
N GLY A 113 -34.24 -9.02 12.21
CA GLY A 113 -34.09 -8.57 13.59
C GLY A 113 -33.49 -9.63 14.53
N ILE A 114 -32.89 -10.70 13.98
CA ILE A 114 -32.38 -11.82 14.77
C ILE A 114 -30.90 -11.57 15.07
N ALA A 115 -30.64 -11.18 16.32
CA ALA A 115 -29.30 -10.88 16.81
C ALA A 115 -28.61 -11.99 17.62
N GLY A 116 -29.40 -12.95 18.09
CA GLY A 116 -28.93 -13.98 18.99
C GLY A 116 -28.41 -13.40 20.30
N TRP A 117 -29.21 -12.55 20.95
CA TRP A 117 -28.88 -11.99 22.25
C TRP A 117 -28.67 -13.08 23.30
N LYS A 118 -27.49 -13.09 23.91
CA LYS A 118 -27.15 -13.99 25.03
C LYS A 118 -26.20 -13.27 25.98
N PHE A 119 -26.41 -13.41 27.28
CA PHE A 119 -25.64 -12.71 28.31
C PHE A 119 -25.60 -11.18 28.11
N GLY A 120 -26.66 -10.60 27.55
CA GLY A 120 -26.76 -9.16 27.30
C GLY A 120 -25.91 -8.65 26.13
N GLN A 121 -25.46 -9.51 25.22
CA GLN A 121 -24.68 -9.15 24.02
C GLN A 121 -25.23 -9.85 22.78
N PRO A 122 -25.05 -9.30 21.57
CA PRO A 122 -25.53 -9.92 20.33
C PRO A 122 -24.46 -10.87 19.75
N TRP A 123 -24.74 -12.18 19.77
CA TRP A 123 -23.74 -13.21 19.43
C TRP A 123 -23.67 -13.56 17.94
N LEU A 124 -24.76 -13.35 17.19
CA LEU A 124 -24.84 -13.75 15.79
C LEU A 124 -24.50 -12.61 14.82
N GLN A 125 -24.84 -11.38 15.17
CA GLN A 125 -24.48 -10.16 14.45
C GLN A 125 -24.27 -9.02 15.46
N GLN A 126 -23.89 -7.81 15.04
CA GLN A 126 -23.86 -6.64 15.94
C GLN A 126 -24.57 -5.41 15.39
N GLY A 127 -24.69 -5.30 14.06
CA GLY A 127 -25.19 -4.07 13.42
C GLY A 127 -24.24 -2.87 13.55
N LEU A 128 -23.00 -3.10 14.00
CA LEU A 128 -21.93 -2.10 14.04
C LEU A 128 -21.06 -2.24 12.79
N GLU A 129 -20.85 -1.14 12.08
CA GLU A 129 -20.01 -1.14 10.89
C GLU A 129 -18.59 -1.63 11.22
N TYR A 130 -18.04 -2.51 10.36
CA TYR A 130 -16.77 -3.24 10.53
C TYR A 130 -16.75 -4.35 11.59
N LEU A 131 -17.80 -4.48 12.42
CA LEU A 131 -17.95 -5.51 13.45
C LEU A 131 -19.26 -6.32 13.28
N GLU A 132 -19.82 -6.36 12.07
CA GLU A 132 -21.17 -6.85 11.84
C GLU A 132 -21.35 -8.34 12.14
N ALA A 133 -20.27 -9.13 12.08
CA ALA A 133 -20.26 -10.58 12.16
C ALA A 133 -20.63 -11.18 13.53
N GLY A 134 -20.75 -10.36 14.57
CA GLY A 134 -21.26 -10.78 15.89
C GLY A 134 -20.19 -11.16 16.90
N ARG A 135 -20.60 -11.32 18.17
CA ARG A 135 -19.65 -11.59 19.26
C ARG A 135 -18.86 -12.90 19.12
N VAL A 136 -19.43 -13.92 18.45
CA VAL A 136 -18.70 -15.17 18.18
C VAL A 136 -17.42 -14.88 17.38
N THR A 137 -17.51 -14.06 16.34
CA THR A 137 -16.34 -13.77 15.50
C THR A 137 -15.34 -12.89 16.21
N ASP A 138 -15.76 -11.93 17.05
CA ASP A 138 -14.81 -11.11 17.81
C ASP A 138 -13.91 -11.95 18.71
N VAL A 139 -14.48 -12.95 19.38
CA VAL A 139 -13.72 -13.87 20.26
C VAL A 139 -12.77 -14.74 19.45
N LEU A 140 -13.24 -15.28 18.31
CA LEU A 140 -12.39 -16.09 17.43
C LEU A 140 -11.25 -15.28 16.83
N LEU A 141 -11.51 -14.04 16.41
CA LEU A 141 -10.52 -13.09 15.90
C LEU A 141 -9.49 -12.75 16.99
N PHE A 142 -9.94 -12.45 18.21
CA PHE A 142 -9.05 -12.18 19.34
C PHE A 142 -8.07 -13.34 19.62
N ILE A 143 -8.61 -14.56 19.72
CA ILE A 143 -7.79 -15.78 19.88
C ILE A 143 -6.85 -15.96 18.68
N GLY A 144 -7.35 -15.67 17.47
CA GLY A 144 -6.59 -15.70 16.23
C GLY A 144 -5.38 -14.77 16.26
N PHE A 145 -5.58 -13.51 16.66
CA PHE A 145 -4.52 -12.49 16.74
C PHE A 145 -3.48 -12.83 17.80
N ILE A 146 -3.88 -13.30 18.99
CA ILE A 146 -2.94 -13.77 20.02
C ILE A 146 -2.10 -14.93 19.47
N THR A 147 -2.75 -15.88 18.80
CA THR A 147 -2.06 -17.05 18.24
C THR A 147 -1.10 -16.64 17.13
N LEU A 148 -1.49 -15.72 16.25
CA LEU A 148 -0.63 -15.17 15.20
C LEU A 148 0.59 -14.46 15.81
N ALA A 149 0.37 -13.58 16.79
CA ALA A 149 1.45 -12.88 17.50
C ALA A 149 2.40 -13.87 18.17
N PHE A 150 1.88 -14.89 18.86
CA PHE A 150 2.66 -15.94 19.48
C PHE A 150 3.53 -16.71 18.49
N LEU A 151 2.96 -17.11 17.34
CA LEU A 151 3.69 -17.83 16.31
C LEU A 151 4.79 -16.99 15.69
N VAL A 152 4.50 -15.73 15.36
CA VAL A 152 5.45 -14.86 14.65
C VAL A 152 6.57 -14.37 15.57
N ILE A 153 6.24 -13.86 16.76
CA ILE A 153 7.25 -13.43 17.74
C ILE A 153 8.09 -14.63 18.19
N GLY A 154 7.51 -15.84 18.24
CA GLY A 154 8.24 -17.06 18.53
C GLY A 154 9.35 -17.40 17.52
N MET A 155 9.28 -16.89 16.29
CA MET A 155 10.33 -17.05 15.27
C MET A 155 11.50 -16.09 15.48
N PHE A 156 11.31 -14.97 16.19
CA PHE A 156 12.34 -13.94 16.33
C PHE A 156 13.57 -14.46 17.09
N PRO A 157 14.76 -13.86 16.87
CA PRO A 157 15.95 -14.18 17.63
C PRO A 157 15.77 -13.78 19.11
N ARG A 158 16.80 -14.03 19.93
CA ARG A 158 16.77 -13.60 21.33
C ARG A 158 16.56 -12.08 21.38
N ARG A 159 15.79 -11.58 22.35
CA ARG A 159 15.38 -10.17 22.45
C ARG A 159 16.54 -9.17 22.38
N ARG A 160 17.74 -9.53 22.86
CA ARG A 160 18.96 -8.72 22.79
C ARG A 160 19.46 -8.47 21.35
N ASP A 161 19.06 -9.32 20.40
CA ASP A 161 19.49 -9.32 19.01
C ASP A 161 18.40 -8.71 18.09
N TRP A 162 17.34 -8.13 18.67
CA TRP A 162 16.26 -7.49 17.92
C TRP A 162 16.74 -6.17 17.32
N ASN A 163 16.49 -6.00 16.03
CA ASN A 163 16.58 -4.70 15.33
C ASN A 163 15.20 -4.02 15.31
N GLU A 164 15.13 -2.88 14.62
CA GLU A 164 13.94 -2.03 14.52
C GLU A 164 12.77 -2.74 13.81
N LEU A 165 13.03 -3.61 12.84
CA LEU A 165 12.00 -4.42 12.17
C LEU A 165 11.35 -5.42 13.13
N HIS A 166 12.16 -6.07 13.98
CA HIS A 166 11.65 -6.97 15.01
C HIS A 166 10.77 -6.23 16.01
N TRP A 167 11.19 -5.03 16.44
CA TRP A 167 10.42 -4.18 17.34
C TRP A 167 9.12 -3.71 16.71
N GLY A 168 9.16 -3.18 15.49
CA GLY A 168 7.98 -2.73 14.75
C GLY A 168 6.94 -3.85 14.61
N LEU A 169 7.37 -5.03 14.13
CA LEU A 169 6.47 -6.19 14.02
C LEU A 169 5.95 -6.68 15.37
N ALA A 170 6.79 -6.74 16.41
CA ALA A 170 6.34 -7.17 17.73
C ALA A 170 5.30 -6.21 18.33
N ILE A 171 5.53 -4.90 18.22
CA ILE A 171 4.59 -3.86 18.68
C ILE A 171 3.29 -3.96 17.88
N GLY A 172 3.37 -4.06 16.55
CA GLY A 172 2.20 -4.21 15.70
C GLY A 172 1.40 -5.47 16.02
N LEU A 173 2.05 -6.63 16.16
CA LEU A 173 1.36 -7.90 16.46
C LEU A 173 0.72 -7.94 17.84
N VAL A 174 1.39 -7.36 18.86
CA VAL A 174 0.80 -7.22 20.19
C VAL A 174 -0.35 -6.21 20.16
N GLY A 175 -0.19 -5.10 19.43
CA GLY A 175 -1.23 -4.11 19.16
C GLY A 175 -2.46 -4.72 18.50
N LEU A 176 -2.26 -5.66 17.57
CA LEU A 176 -3.33 -6.32 16.82
C LEU A 176 -4.28 -7.08 17.75
N ALA A 177 -3.71 -7.72 18.79
CA ALA A 177 -4.49 -8.39 19.82
C ALA A 177 -5.04 -7.42 20.87
N SER A 178 -4.24 -6.46 21.34
CA SER A 178 -4.62 -5.61 22.47
C SER A 178 -5.71 -4.60 22.13
N MET A 179 -5.65 -3.96 20.94
CA MET A 179 -6.71 -3.03 20.51
C MET A 179 -8.03 -3.76 20.28
N TRP A 180 -7.98 -5.03 19.86
CA TRP A 180 -9.16 -5.86 19.66
C TRP A 180 -9.93 -6.18 20.95
N ILE A 181 -9.32 -5.99 22.13
CA ILE A 181 -10.04 -6.12 23.41
C ILE A 181 -11.23 -5.15 23.45
N ALA A 182 -11.12 -3.97 22.81
CA ALA A 182 -12.22 -3.01 22.73
C ALA A 182 -13.48 -3.58 22.05
N ALA A 183 -13.32 -4.45 21.03
CA ALA A 183 -14.44 -5.13 20.38
C ALA A 183 -15.15 -6.13 21.30
N LEU A 184 -14.53 -6.56 22.40
CA LEU A 184 -15.13 -7.48 23.37
C LEU A 184 -16.00 -6.75 24.41
N PHE A 185 -16.07 -5.43 24.39
CA PHE A 185 -17.04 -4.69 25.20
C PHE A 185 -18.33 -4.48 24.41
N PHE A 186 -19.45 -4.41 25.13
CA PHE A 186 -20.74 -4.05 24.56
C PHE A 186 -21.36 -3.01 25.47
N GLU A 187 -21.54 -1.81 24.94
CA GLU A 187 -22.07 -0.66 25.66
C GLU A 187 -23.45 -0.30 25.12
N LYS A 188 -24.36 0.01 26.04
CA LYS A 188 -25.74 0.35 25.69
C LYS A 188 -25.87 1.77 25.17
N THR A 189 -24.94 2.65 25.54
CA THR A 189 -24.94 4.03 25.08
C THR A 189 -24.16 4.11 23.77
N VAL A 190 -24.79 4.73 22.77
CA VAL A 190 -24.28 4.74 21.39
C VAL A 190 -22.96 5.49 21.28
N ASP A 191 -22.83 6.61 22.00
CA ASP A 191 -21.63 7.43 22.07
C ASP A 191 -20.40 6.64 22.55
N LEU A 192 -20.55 5.87 23.64
CA LEU A 192 -19.47 5.05 24.20
C LEU A 192 -19.19 3.81 23.33
N GLN A 193 -20.23 3.22 22.74
CA GLN A 193 -20.06 2.11 21.80
C GLN A 193 -19.30 2.54 20.54
N GLU A 194 -19.60 3.73 20.01
CA GLU A 194 -18.88 4.34 18.88
C GLU A 194 -17.44 4.68 19.26
N TYR A 195 -17.21 5.20 20.47
CA TYR A 195 -15.85 5.45 20.98
C TYR A 195 -14.99 4.18 20.96
N PHE A 196 -15.50 3.06 21.49
CA PHE A 196 -14.79 1.77 21.44
C PHE A 196 -14.69 1.19 20.02
N ARG A 197 -15.68 1.42 19.15
CA ARG A 197 -15.63 0.99 17.74
C ARG A 197 -14.41 1.57 17.03
N TRP A 198 -14.06 2.83 17.29
CA TRP A 198 -12.89 3.46 16.68
C TRP A 198 -11.55 2.96 17.20
N TYR A 199 -11.49 2.30 18.37
CA TYR A 199 -10.28 1.56 18.76
C TYR A 199 -9.99 0.38 17.83
N VAL A 200 -11.05 -0.27 17.34
CA VAL A 200 -10.94 -1.44 16.46
C VAL A 200 -11.00 -1.12 14.97
N VAL A 201 -11.34 0.11 14.62
CA VAL A 201 -11.27 0.59 13.24
C VAL A 201 -10.02 1.45 13.06
N HIS A 202 -9.90 2.58 13.74
CA HIS A 202 -8.78 3.50 13.50
C HIS A 202 -7.49 3.04 14.19
N TYR A 203 -7.46 2.87 15.52
CA TYR A 203 -6.20 2.43 16.17
C TYR A 203 -5.73 1.07 15.66
N TRP A 204 -6.65 0.17 15.37
CA TRP A 204 -6.32 -1.16 14.90
C TRP A 204 -5.96 -1.21 13.40
N VAL A 205 -6.71 -0.56 12.50
CA VAL A 205 -6.35 -0.53 11.07
C VAL A 205 -5.29 0.54 10.81
N GLU A 206 -5.60 1.82 11.01
CA GLU A 206 -4.71 2.94 10.65
C GLU A 206 -3.50 3.08 11.58
N GLY A 207 -3.61 2.67 12.85
CA GLY A 207 -2.46 2.68 13.77
C GLY A 207 -1.61 1.42 13.69
N VAL A 208 -2.21 0.28 14.01
CA VAL A 208 -1.48 -0.99 14.18
C VAL A 208 -1.11 -1.63 12.86
N TRP A 209 -2.00 -1.67 11.86
CA TRP A 209 -1.64 -2.27 10.57
C TRP A 209 -0.58 -1.46 9.85
N GLU A 210 -0.59 -0.14 10.01
CA GLU A 210 0.44 0.74 9.47
C GLU A 210 1.84 0.41 10.03
N ILE A 211 1.95 0.17 11.34
CA ILE A 211 3.20 -0.28 11.96
C ILE A 211 3.68 -1.61 11.36
N ILE A 212 2.76 -2.56 11.15
CA ILE A 212 3.06 -3.85 10.52
C ILE A 212 3.47 -3.62 9.06
N HIS A 213 2.75 -2.79 8.33
CA HIS A 213 2.97 -2.45 6.93
C HIS A 213 4.37 -1.84 6.72
N ILE A 214 4.71 -0.77 7.43
CA ILE A 214 6.03 -0.10 7.32
C ILE A 214 7.15 -1.12 7.58
N SER A 215 6.97 -1.99 8.57
CA SER A 215 7.95 -3.03 8.90
C SER A 215 8.07 -4.08 7.78
N LEU A 216 6.95 -4.50 7.19
CA LEU A 216 6.94 -5.48 6.10
C LEU A 216 7.48 -4.90 4.79
N VAL A 217 7.10 -3.66 4.44
CA VAL A 217 7.65 -2.94 3.28
C VAL A 217 9.14 -2.78 3.43
N GLY A 218 9.62 -2.28 4.57
CA GLY A 218 11.05 -2.13 4.85
C GLY A 218 11.82 -3.44 4.69
N PHE A 219 11.30 -4.54 5.26
CA PHE A 219 11.92 -5.85 5.09
C PHE A 219 11.93 -6.32 3.62
N LEU A 220 10.80 -6.21 2.92
CA LEU A 220 10.69 -6.68 1.53
C LEU A 220 11.61 -5.86 0.61
N LEU A 221 11.72 -4.55 0.80
CA LEU A 221 12.65 -3.69 0.07
C LEU A 221 14.10 -4.07 0.33
N ALA A 222 14.48 -4.29 1.60
CA ALA A 222 15.82 -4.76 1.96
C ALA A 222 16.18 -6.03 1.19
N LYS A 223 15.24 -6.98 1.10
CA LYS A 223 15.44 -8.23 0.36
C LYS A 223 15.38 -8.09 -1.16
N PHE A 224 14.63 -7.13 -1.71
CA PHE A 224 14.63 -6.86 -3.15
C PHE A 224 15.99 -6.34 -3.60
N PHE A 225 16.56 -5.40 -2.85
CA PHE A 225 17.80 -4.71 -3.24
C PHE A 225 19.08 -5.27 -2.61
N ASP A 226 18.99 -6.42 -1.93
CA ASP A 226 20.11 -7.09 -1.24
C ASP A 226 20.82 -6.18 -0.22
N VAL A 227 20.03 -5.37 0.49
CA VAL A 227 20.47 -4.44 1.53
C VAL A 227 20.34 -5.10 2.90
N ASP A 228 21.25 -4.81 3.83
CA ASP A 228 21.15 -5.31 5.20
C ASP A 228 19.90 -4.73 5.88
N GLU A 229 19.14 -5.59 6.54
CA GLU A 229 17.92 -5.22 7.27
C GLU A 229 18.17 -4.14 8.33
N ARG A 230 19.39 -4.07 8.88
CA ARG A 230 19.80 -3.03 9.84
C ARG A 230 19.92 -1.65 9.22
N GLU A 231 20.24 -1.55 7.94
CA GLU A 231 20.33 -0.26 7.24
C GLU A 231 18.93 0.37 7.06
N VAL A 232 17.91 -0.48 6.84
CA VAL A 232 16.51 -0.04 6.72
C VAL A 232 15.87 0.23 8.09
N GLY A 233 16.43 -0.36 9.15
CA GLY A 233 15.90 -0.29 10.52
C GLY A 233 15.68 1.14 11.02
N PHE A 234 16.61 2.06 10.75
CA PHE A 234 16.47 3.45 11.19
C PHE A 234 15.24 4.15 10.58
N ALA A 235 14.93 3.89 9.32
CA ALA A 235 13.74 4.44 8.65
C ALA A 235 12.45 3.87 9.26
N VAL A 236 12.44 2.56 9.54
CA VAL A 236 11.31 1.87 10.17
C VAL A 236 11.06 2.41 11.58
N PHE A 237 12.12 2.63 12.37
CA PHE A 237 11.99 3.21 13.72
C PHE A 237 11.30 4.57 13.69
N TRP A 238 11.74 5.47 12.81
CA TRP A 238 11.11 6.79 12.68
C TRP A 238 9.69 6.70 12.15
N GLY A 239 9.43 5.84 11.17
CA GLY A 239 8.08 5.60 10.66
C GLY A 239 7.12 5.15 11.77
N VAL A 240 7.49 4.10 12.51
CA VAL A 240 6.71 3.57 13.63
C VAL A 240 6.52 4.61 14.74
N GLY A 241 7.59 5.35 15.09
CA GLY A 241 7.52 6.38 16.12
C GLY A 241 6.59 7.54 15.74
N MET A 242 6.62 7.99 14.48
CA MET A 242 5.75 9.06 13.99
C MET A 242 4.29 8.60 13.91
N VAL A 243 4.02 7.40 13.39
CA VAL A 243 2.66 6.81 13.32
C VAL A 243 2.06 6.70 14.72
N ALA A 244 2.83 6.21 15.70
CA ALA A 244 2.35 6.14 17.07
C ALA A 244 2.09 7.53 17.67
N LEU A 245 2.96 8.52 17.40
CA LEU A 245 2.80 9.88 17.92
C LEU A 245 1.56 10.59 17.35
N THR A 246 1.33 10.47 16.04
CA THR A 246 0.24 11.18 15.36
C THR A 246 -1.08 10.40 15.47
N GLY A 247 -1.08 9.11 15.15
CA GLY A 247 -2.29 8.27 15.09
C GLY A 247 -2.98 8.04 16.44
N LEU A 248 -2.23 8.01 17.56
CA LEU A 248 -2.85 7.83 18.89
C LEU A 248 -3.80 8.97 19.26
N LEU A 249 -3.46 10.21 18.92
CA LEU A 249 -4.32 11.37 19.19
C LEU A 249 -5.16 11.76 17.98
N GLY A 250 -4.70 11.46 16.76
CA GLY A 250 -5.40 11.80 15.52
C GLY A 250 -6.68 11.00 15.29
N ASN A 251 -6.82 9.81 15.89
CA ASN A 251 -8.09 9.08 15.99
C ASN A 251 -9.28 9.96 16.42
N ALA A 252 -9.02 11.03 17.18
CA ALA A 252 -10.05 11.95 17.60
C ALA A 252 -10.79 12.67 16.46
N HIS A 253 -10.30 12.60 15.21
CA HIS A 253 -11.08 13.04 14.05
C HIS A 253 -12.36 12.24 13.80
N HIS A 254 -12.48 11.04 14.37
CA HIS A 254 -13.71 10.26 14.36
C HIS A 254 -14.65 10.63 15.52
N TYR A 255 -14.17 11.41 16.48
CA TYR A 255 -14.92 11.76 17.69
C TYR A 255 -15.73 13.05 17.53
N PHE A 256 -15.50 13.81 16.46
CA PHE A 256 -16.06 15.15 16.25
C PHE A 256 -17.58 15.21 16.43
N TRP A 257 -18.31 14.20 15.97
CA TRP A 257 -19.78 14.22 15.86
C TRP A 257 -20.48 13.03 16.53
N ILE A 258 -19.76 12.21 17.31
CA ILE A 258 -20.34 11.02 17.98
C ILE A 258 -20.79 11.30 19.43
N GLY A 259 -20.83 12.57 19.86
CA GLY A 259 -21.25 12.97 21.20
C GLY A 259 -20.12 13.20 22.21
N THR A 260 -18.85 13.18 21.77
CA THR A 260 -17.71 13.49 22.65
C THR A 260 -17.55 15.00 22.90
N PRO A 261 -16.79 15.42 23.93
CA PRO A 261 -16.56 16.83 24.21
C PRO A 261 -15.83 17.59 23.09
N ALA A 262 -16.20 18.86 22.89
CA ALA A 262 -15.71 19.69 21.78
C ALA A 262 -14.18 19.89 21.73
N PHE A 263 -13.43 19.67 22.82
CA PHE A 263 -11.96 19.79 22.80
C PHE A 263 -11.32 18.82 21.78
N TRP A 264 -11.97 17.68 21.50
CA TRP A 264 -11.50 16.74 20.48
C TRP A 264 -11.51 17.33 19.08
N GLN A 265 -12.37 18.31 18.78
CA GLN A 265 -12.39 18.96 17.46
C GLN A 265 -11.06 19.63 17.14
N PHE A 266 -10.45 20.32 18.11
CA PHE A 266 -9.14 20.95 17.93
C PHE A 266 -8.02 19.91 17.87
N TRP A 267 -7.94 19.02 18.87
CA TRP A 267 -6.82 18.08 18.98
C TRP A 267 -6.86 17.01 17.90
N GLY A 268 -8.04 16.50 17.57
CA GLY A 268 -8.24 15.59 16.45
C GLY A 268 -7.81 16.23 15.15
N SER A 269 -8.21 17.48 14.87
CA SER A 269 -7.78 18.20 13.65
C SER A 269 -6.26 18.39 13.60
N LEU A 270 -5.61 18.73 14.73
CA LEU A 270 -4.17 18.99 14.77
C LEU A 270 -3.34 17.71 14.56
N PHE A 271 -3.64 16.65 15.30
CA PHE A 271 -2.85 15.42 15.26
C PHE A 271 -3.11 14.60 13.99
N SER A 272 -4.36 14.53 13.52
CA SER A 272 -4.68 13.89 12.23
C SER A 272 -4.04 14.62 11.05
N ALA A 273 -3.94 15.95 11.08
CA ALA A 273 -3.22 16.73 10.06
C ALA A 273 -1.72 16.42 9.99
N LEU A 274 -1.14 15.82 11.04
CA LEU A 274 0.26 15.38 11.08
C LEU A 274 0.46 13.93 10.64
N GLU A 275 -0.60 13.11 10.60
CA GLU A 275 -0.52 11.70 10.17
C GLU A 275 0.03 11.48 8.75
N PRO A 276 -0.15 12.38 7.77
CA PRO A 276 0.46 12.21 6.45
C PRO A 276 1.99 12.32 6.44
N VAL A 277 2.62 12.85 7.50
CA VAL A 277 4.07 13.04 7.57
C VAL A 277 4.84 11.70 7.48
N PRO A 278 4.55 10.68 8.32
CA PRO A 278 5.19 9.37 8.19
C PRO A 278 4.99 8.72 6.80
N LEU A 279 3.82 8.89 6.18
CA LEU A 279 3.51 8.33 4.86
C LEU A 279 4.40 8.94 3.76
N LEU A 280 4.67 10.24 3.86
CA LEU A 280 5.61 10.93 2.97
C LEU A 280 7.03 10.40 3.11
N PHE A 281 7.47 10.13 4.35
CA PHE A 281 8.76 9.51 4.60
C PHE A 281 8.83 8.11 4.00
N CYS A 282 7.79 7.28 4.15
CA CYS A 282 7.70 5.96 3.54
C CYS A 282 7.92 6.02 2.02
N MET A 283 7.21 6.91 1.32
CA MET A 283 7.34 7.10 -0.13
C MET A 283 8.74 7.55 -0.55
N ILE A 284 9.37 8.43 0.22
CA ILE A 284 10.76 8.87 -0.03
C ILE A 284 11.73 7.70 0.13
N HIS A 285 11.55 6.85 1.13
CA HIS A 285 12.41 5.69 1.35
C HIS A 285 12.27 4.64 0.24
N VAL A 286 11.05 4.35 -0.22
CA VAL A 286 10.83 3.47 -1.40
C VAL A 286 11.61 3.99 -2.61
N PHE A 287 11.62 5.30 -2.84
CA PHE A 287 12.41 5.90 -3.91
C PHE A 287 13.92 5.76 -3.72
N LEU A 288 14.41 6.00 -2.50
CA LEU A 288 15.84 5.87 -2.19
C LEU A 288 16.28 4.42 -2.39
N ASP A 289 15.53 3.46 -1.87
CA ASP A 289 15.84 2.03 -1.95
C ASP A 289 15.78 1.51 -3.40
N ALA A 290 14.88 2.03 -4.23
CA ALA A 290 14.81 1.70 -5.66
C ALA A 290 16.09 2.02 -6.46
N LYS A 291 16.91 2.92 -5.93
CA LYS A 291 18.23 3.29 -6.48
C LYS A 291 19.38 2.48 -5.89
N HIS A 292 19.14 1.77 -4.80
CA HIS A 292 20.11 0.83 -4.23
C HIS A 292 20.08 -0.50 -5.00
N GLY A 293 21.06 -1.35 -4.70
CA GLY A 293 21.27 -2.63 -5.38
C GLY A 293 21.98 -2.49 -6.74
N ASP A 294 22.97 -3.36 -6.96
CA ASP A 294 23.76 -3.46 -8.19
C ASP A 294 23.35 -4.68 -9.05
N ARG A 295 22.25 -5.35 -8.69
CA ARG A 295 21.70 -6.51 -9.38
C ARG A 295 20.29 -6.23 -9.90
N PRO A 296 19.95 -6.72 -11.10
CA PRO A 296 18.61 -6.59 -11.65
C PRO A 296 17.60 -7.47 -10.91
N LEU A 297 16.40 -6.95 -10.72
CA LEU A 297 15.29 -7.67 -10.11
C LEU A 297 14.66 -8.64 -11.11
N HIS A 298 14.67 -9.93 -10.78
CA HIS A 298 13.95 -10.93 -11.57
C HIS A 298 12.42 -10.74 -11.50
N ASN A 299 11.90 -10.37 -10.33
CA ASN A 299 10.48 -10.11 -10.11
C ASN A 299 10.25 -8.60 -9.91
N ARG A 300 10.09 -7.88 -11.01
CA ARG A 300 9.83 -6.44 -11.00
C ARG A 300 8.40 -6.15 -10.55
N VAL A 301 7.45 -7.02 -10.88
CA VAL A 301 6.03 -6.83 -10.55
C VAL A 301 5.78 -6.83 -9.05
N GLY A 302 6.49 -7.68 -8.27
CA GLY A 302 6.42 -7.59 -6.81
C GLY A 302 6.77 -6.19 -6.31
N PHE A 303 7.79 -5.55 -6.89
CA PHE A 303 8.13 -4.16 -6.60
C PHE A 303 7.09 -3.16 -7.12
N TYR A 304 6.41 -3.41 -8.25
CA TYR A 304 5.32 -2.53 -8.73
C TYR A 304 4.21 -2.41 -7.70
N PHE A 305 3.79 -3.53 -7.11
CA PHE A 305 2.76 -3.55 -6.09
C PHE A 305 3.23 -2.93 -4.77
N LEU A 306 4.50 -3.12 -4.36
CA LEU A 306 5.04 -2.41 -3.19
C LEU A 306 5.14 -0.89 -3.40
N PHE A 307 5.58 -0.46 -4.58
CA PHE A 307 5.56 0.94 -4.96
C PHE A 307 4.13 1.50 -4.99
N GLY A 308 3.20 0.75 -5.59
CA GLY A 308 1.79 1.11 -5.61
C GLY A 308 1.20 1.25 -4.21
N SER A 309 1.62 0.39 -3.29
CA SER A 309 1.24 0.43 -1.88
C SER A 309 1.63 1.76 -1.22
N ALA A 310 2.90 2.13 -1.27
CA ALA A 310 3.37 3.39 -0.69
C ALA A 310 2.82 4.63 -1.41
N LEU A 311 2.61 4.56 -2.73
CA LEU A 311 2.02 5.67 -3.48
C LEU A 311 0.54 5.88 -3.14
N PHE A 312 -0.26 4.81 -3.07
CA PHE A 312 -1.67 4.93 -2.71
C PHE A 312 -1.88 5.18 -1.23
N GLU A 313 -0.94 4.79 -0.37
CA GLU A 313 -0.88 5.26 1.01
C GLU A 313 -0.72 6.77 1.08
N GLN A 314 0.26 7.33 0.36
CA GLN A 314 0.44 8.78 0.30
C GLN A 314 -0.78 9.52 -0.28
N VAL A 315 -1.41 9.00 -1.33
CA VAL A 315 -2.53 9.68 -1.99
C VAL A 315 -3.85 9.44 -1.26
N GLY A 316 -4.14 8.19 -0.90
CA GLY A 316 -5.35 7.75 -0.22
C GLY A 316 -5.37 8.16 1.24
N ALA A 317 -4.47 7.60 2.05
CA ALA A 317 -4.42 7.90 3.48
C ALA A 317 -3.89 9.31 3.74
N GLY A 318 -2.79 9.70 3.10
CA GLY A 318 -2.15 11.00 3.31
C GLY A 318 -2.98 12.17 2.77
N ILE A 319 -3.14 12.26 1.45
CA ILE A 319 -3.75 13.44 0.81
C ILE A 319 -5.27 13.44 0.98
N LEU A 320 -5.97 12.38 0.56
CA LEU A 320 -7.44 12.32 0.65
C LEU A 320 -7.92 12.25 2.11
N GLY A 321 -7.16 11.64 3.03
CA GLY A 321 -7.43 11.72 4.46
C GLY A 321 -7.29 13.16 4.97
N PHE A 322 -6.20 13.85 4.61
CA PHE A 322 -5.99 15.25 4.99
C PHE A 322 -7.13 16.18 4.48
N THR A 323 -7.72 15.90 3.31
CA THR A 323 -8.81 16.74 2.76
C THR A 323 -10.04 16.84 3.66
N GLN A 324 -10.27 15.85 4.52
CA GLN A 324 -11.46 15.74 5.37
C GLN A 324 -11.14 15.80 6.88
N THR A 325 -9.86 15.98 7.23
CA THR A 325 -9.34 15.84 8.61
C THR A 325 -9.75 16.97 9.56
N PHE A 326 -10.01 18.17 9.02
CA PHE A 326 -10.35 19.33 9.85
C PHE A 326 -11.80 19.28 10.27
N ALA A 327 -12.12 19.55 11.54
CA ALA A 327 -13.51 19.57 12.01
C ALA A 327 -14.40 20.51 11.17
N LEU A 328 -13.89 21.65 10.71
CA LEU A 328 -14.63 22.60 9.88
C LEU A 328 -14.94 22.10 8.46
N THR A 329 -14.10 21.25 7.87
CA THR A 329 -14.41 20.55 6.61
C THR A 329 -15.29 19.34 6.87
N ASN A 330 -14.95 18.58 7.92
CA ASN A 330 -15.62 17.34 8.30
C ASN A 330 -17.10 17.56 8.61
N LEU A 331 -17.47 18.69 9.22
CA LEU A 331 -18.87 19.07 9.48
C LEU A 331 -19.78 18.90 8.25
N TRP A 332 -19.26 19.18 7.06
CA TRP A 332 -20.02 19.08 5.82
C TRP A 332 -19.89 17.74 5.11
N GLU A 333 -18.74 17.09 5.17
CA GLU A 333 -18.52 15.83 4.42
C GLU A 333 -18.86 14.57 5.22
N HIS A 334 -18.88 14.63 6.55
CA HIS A 334 -18.94 13.45 7.42
C HIS A 334 -20.09 12.48 7.07
N GLY A 335 -19.78 11.30 6.54
CA GLY A 335 -20.81 10.33 6.15
C GLY A 335 -21.44 10.59 4.78
N THR A 336 -20.69 11.21 3.87
CA THR A 336 -21.02 11.33 2.44
C THR A 336 -20.08 10.48 1.59
N TRP A 337 -20.23 10.50 0.27
CA TRP A 337 -19.39 9.80 -0.70
C TRP A 337 -17.93 10.31 -0.74
N VAL A 338 -17.60 11.43 -0.09
CA VAL A 338 -16.20 11.85 0.06
C VAL A 338 -15.41 10.87 0.92
N THR A 339 -16.02 10.36 2.01
CA THR A 339 -15.40 9.40 2.92
C THR A 339 -14.98 8.09 2.22
N PRO A 340 -15.83 7.39 1.43
CA PRO A 340 -15.40 6.20 0.71
C PRO A 340 -14.39 6.48 -0.40
N ALA A 341 -14.23 7.71 -0.90
CA ALA A 341 -13.13 8.04 -1.82
C ALA A 341 -11.77 7.80 -1.15
N HIS A 342 -11.61 8.33 0.06
CA HIS A 342 -10.44 8.07 0.90
C HIS A 342 -10.39 6.60 1.34
N GLY A 343 -11.49 6.06 1.88
CA GLY A 343 -11.51 4.69 2.44
C GLY A 343 -11.12 3.60 1.45
N HIS A 344 -11.58 3.67 0.20
CA HIS A 344 -11.19 2.68 -0.82
C HIS A 344 -9.71 2.78 -1.17
N MET A 345 -9.18 3.99 -1.38
CA MET A 345 -7.78 4.15 -1.75
C MET A 345 -6.83 3.88 -0.59
N ALA A 346 -7.17 4.27 0.64
CA ALA A 346 -6.36 3.98 1.82
C ALA A 346 -6.34 2.48 2.13
N LEU A 347 -7.51 1.84 2.29
CA LEU A 347 -7.57 0.43 2.70
C LEU A 347 -7.00 -0.53 1.64
N PHE A 348 -7.52 -0.48 0.41
CA PHE A 348 -7.02 -1.35 -0.66
C PHE A 348 -5.65 -0.89 -1.15
N GLY A 349 -5.47 0.41 -1.33
CA GLY A 349 -4.25 0.94 -1.93
C GLY A 349 -3.04 0.76 -1.05
N THR A 350 -3.12 1.03 0.25
CA THR A 350 -2.02 0.78 1.18
C THR A 350 -1.84 -0.73 1.39
N PHE A 351 -2.79 -1.38 2.08
CA PHE A 351 -2.57 -2.73 2.58
C PHE A 351 -2.81 -3.79 1.53
N GLY A 352 -3.82 -3.58 0.66
CA GLY A 352 -4.15 -4.52 -0.40
C GLY A 352 -3.02 -4.70 -1.41
N PHE A 353 -2.43 -3.62 -1.90
CA PHE A 353 -1.26 -3.72 -2.79
C PHE A 353 -0.04 -4.32 -2.10
N LEU A 354 0.20 -4.05 -0.81
CA LEU A 354 1.28 -4.71 -0.07
C LEU A 354 1.13 -6.24 -0.10
N VAL A 355 -0.03 -6.76 0.31
CA VAL A 355 -0.21 -8.22 0.40
C VAL A 355 -0.27 -8.90 -0.97
N ILE A 356 -0.73 -8.20 -2.02
CA ILE A 356 -0.63 -8.66 -3.41
C ILE A 356 0.84 -8.70 -3.87
N GLY A 357 1.62 -7.66 -3.56
CA GLY A 357 3.06 -7.61 -3.83
C GLY A 357 3.80 -8.75 -3.13
N ALA A 358 3.47 -9.01 -1.87
CA ALA A 358 3.99 -10.15 -1.12
C ALA A 358 3.59 -11.50 -1.75
N ALA A 359 2.37 -11.64 -2.27
CA ALA A 359 1.94 -12.84 -2.98
C ALA A 359 2.78 -13.07 -4.27
N TYR A 360 3.06 -12.00 -5.03
CA TYR A 360 3.96 -12.06 -6.19
C TYR A 360 5.39 -12.43 -5.81
N VAL A 361 5.84 -12.17 -4.59
CA VAL A 361 7.15 -12.60 -4.09
C VAL A 361 7.12 -14.05 -3.62
N ALA A 362 6.12 -14.41 -2.82
CA ALA A 362 6.06 -15.67 -2.10
C ALA A 362 5.63 -16.83 -2.99
N ILE A 363 4.59 -16.66 -3.83
CA ILE A 363 4.05 -17.75 -4.65
C ILE A 363 5.10 -18.30 -5.63
N PRO A 364 5.79 -17.47 -6.45
CA PRO A 364 6.86 -17.97 -7.31
C PRO A 364 7.99 -18.63 -6.53
N ALA A 365 8.40 -18.05 -5.40
CA ALA A 365 9.46 -18.62 -4.56
C ALA A 365 9.09 -20.02 -4.02
N ILE A 366 7.86 -20.19 -3.55
CA ILE A 366 7.33 -21.48 -3.06
C ILE A 366 7.25 -22.51 -4.19
N GLN A 367 6.91 -22.08 -5.40
CA GLN A 367 6.81 -22.93 -6.59
C GLN A 367 8.16 -23.19 -7.27
N GLY A 368 9.26 -22.58 -6.81
CA GLY A 368 10.58 -22.70 -7.43
C GLY A 368 10.70 -21.97 -8.76
N ILE A 369 9.87 -20.96 -9.02
CA ILE A 369 9.88 -20.15 -10.24
C ILE A 369 10.75 -18.91 -10.00
N ARG A 370 11.90 -18.83 -10.67
CA ARG A 370 12.79 -17.67 -10.58
C ARG A 370 12.46 -16.56 -11.59
N ARG A 371 12.02 -16.92 -12.79
CA ARG A 371 11.65 -15.99 -13.88
C ARG A 371 10.32 -16.40 -14.48
N PHE A 372 9.49 -15.42 -14.82
CA PHE A 372 8.20 -15.61 -15.48
C PHE A 372 7.86 -14.40 -16.35
N ASP A 373 6.96 -14.57 -17.32
CA ASP A 373 6.43 -13.46 -18.11
C ASP A 373 5.57 -12.53 -17.25
N GLN A 374 6.02 -11.29 -17.10
CA GLN A 374 5.43 -10.26 -16.24
C GLN A 374 4.45 -9.33 -16.98
N ARG A 375 4.17 -9.54 -18.28
CA ARG A 375 3.28 -8.67 -19.07
C ARG A 375 1.86 -8.62 -18.53
N LEU A 376 1.27 -9.79 -18.27
CA LEU A 376 -0.07 -9.91 -17.72
C LEU A 376 -0.14 -9.35 -16.29
N SER A 377 0.90 -9.57 -15.47
CA SER A 377 0.94 -9.05 -14.11
C SER A 377 1.03 -7.51 -14.10
N LYS A 378 1.75 -6.90 -15.04
CA LYS A 378 1.76 -5.44 -15.25
C LYS A 378 0.42 -4.92 -15.75
N PHE A 379 -0.27 -5.66 -16.63
CA PHE A 379 -1.62 -5.33 -17.05
C PHE A 379 -2.59 -5.35 -15.86
N ALA A 380 -2.52 -6.38 -15.01
CA ALA A 380 -3.30 -6.46 -13.78
C ALA A 380 -3.01 -5.26 -12.86
N PHE A 381 -1.74 -4.93 -12.61
CA PHE A 381 -1.34 -3.76 -11.83
C PHE A 381 -1.98 -2.47 -12.35
N TRP A 382 -1.78 -2.14 -13.64
CA TRP A 382 -2.29 -0.88 -14.19
C TRP A 382 -3.81 -0.82 -14.24
N THR A 383 -4.46 -1.96 -14.50
CA THR A 383 -5.93 -2.03 -14.53
C THR A 383 -6.52 -1.82 -13.13
N LEU A 384 -5.94 -2.45 -12.09
CA LEU A 384 -6.32 -2.22 -10.69
C LEU A 384 -6.04 -0.77 -10.27
N PHE A 385 -4.87 -0.25 -10.62
CA PHE A 385 -4.44 1.11 -10.32
C PHE A 385 -5.40 2.15 -10.92
N SER A 386 -5.71 2.04 -12.21
CA SER A 386 -6.63 2.95 -12.90
C SER A 386 -8.09 2.76 -12.47
N GLY A 387 -8.53 1.52 -12.23
CA GLY A 387 -9.87 1.24 -11.71
C GLY A 387 -10.10 1.88 -10.35
N MET A 388 -9.13 1.76 -9.44
CA MET A 388 -9.20 2.39 -8.12
C MET A 388 -9.26 3.91 -8.22
N LEU A 389 -8.37 4.53 -9.00
CA LEU A 389 -8.40 5.99 -9.23
C LEU A 389 -9.75 6.46 -9.77
N GLY A 390 -10.33 5.74 -10.74
CA GLY A 390 -11.64 6.10 -11.29
C GLY A 390 -12.80 5.97 -10.30
N MET A 391 -12.77 4.97 -9.41
CA MET A 391 -13.75 4.87 -8.32
C MET A 391 -13.61 6.03 -7.35
N VAL A 392 -12.39 6.41 -6.98
CA VAL A 392 -12.10 7.56 -6.12
C VAL A 392 -12.59 8.87 -6.75
N LEU A 393 -12.41 9.06 -8.06
CA LEU A 393 -12.96 10.21 -8.78
C LEU A 393 -14.48 10.27 -8.63
N SER A 394 -15.14 9.12 -8.82
CA SER A 394 -16.60 9.00 -8.77
C SER A 394 -17.13 9.28 -7.37
N PHE A 395 -16.47 8.74 -6.34
CA PHE A 395 -16.80 8.99 -4.95
C PHE A 395 -16.53 10.44 -4.55
N GLY A 396 -15.37 11.01 -4.89
CA GLY A 396 -15.00 12.37 -4.49
C GLY A 396 -15.90 13.45 -5.11
N LEU A 397 -16.08 13.41 -6.43
CA LEU A 397 -16.93 14.38 -7.13
C LEU A 397 -18.41 14.13 -6.87
N GLY A 398 -18.83 12.87 -6.81
CA GLY A 398 -20.16 12.51 -6.32
C GLY A 398 -20.41 13.06 -4.94
N GLY A 399 -19.53 12.80 -3.98
CA GLY A 399 -19.63 13.31 -2.61
C GLY A 399 -19.71 14.83 -2.54
N THR A 400 -18.97 15.54 -3.38
CA THR A 400 -19.08 17.01 -3.46
C THR A 400 -20.49 17.45 -3.90
N VAL A 401 -21.07 16.77 -4.90
CA VAL A 401 -22.46 17.01 -5.34
C VAL A 401 -23.45 16.64 -4.24
N GLU A 402 -23.27 15.49 -3.59
CA GLU A 402 -24.10 15.02 -2.48
C GLU A 402 -24.12 16.03 -1.34
N ILE A 403 -22.96 16.53 -0.90
CA ILE A 403 -22.87 17.52 0.18
C ILE A 403 -23.66 18.78 -0.18
N PHE A 404 -23.48 19.30 -1.38
CA PHE A 404 -24.15 20.53 -1.79
C PHE A 404 -25.67 20.34 -1.88
N VAL A 405 -26.13 19.28 -2.54
CA VAL A 405 -27.57 19.03 -2.72
C VAL A 405 -28.26 18.68 -1.39
N TYR A 406 -27.65 17.80 -0.60
CA TYR A 406 -28.25 17.30 0.63
C TYR A 406 -28.11 18.29 1.80
N ARG A 407 -26.91 18.84 2.05
CA ARG A 407 -26.65 19.65 3.25
C ARG A 407 -26.79 21.14 3.03
N VAL A 408 -26.35 21.65 1.88
CA VAL A 408 -26.38 23.09 1.61
C VAL A 408 -27.78 23.51 1.16
N MET A 409 -28.33 22.83 0.17
CA MET A 409 -29.68 23.11 -0.33
C MET A 409 -30.78 22.53 0.56
N GLY A 410 -30.44 21.64 1.50
CA GLY A 410 -31.41 20.99 2.39
C GLY A 410 -32.43 20.11 1.67
N LEU A 411 -32.09 19.61 0.47
CA LEU A 411 -33.00 18.76 -0.29
C LEU A 411 -33.12 17.39 0.35
N ASP A 412 -34.35 16.91 0.47
CA ASP A 412 -34.62 15.68 1.19
C ASP A 412 -33.99 14.46 0.49
N TRP A 413 -33.34 13.64 1.32
CA TRP A 413 -32.81 12.34 0.94
C TRP A 413 -33.92 11.43 0.40
N TRP A 414 -35.11 11.49 1.01
CA TRP A 414 -36.29 10.69 0.64
C TRP A 414 -37.16 11.36 -0.42
N GLY A 415 -37.03 12.68 -0.58
CA GLY A 415 -37.67 13.49 -1.62
C GLY A 415 -37.18 13.18 -3.04
N GLY A 416 -36.22 12.26 -3.18
CA GLY A 416 -35.82 11.69 -4.47
C GLY A 416 -34.95 12.60 -5.32
N GLN A 417 -34.36 13.67 -4.76
CA GLN A 417 -33.57 14.66 -5.52
C GLN A 417 -32.06 14.38 -5.47
N VAL A 418 -31.55 13.86 -4.35
CA VAL A 418 -30.12 13.52 -4.19
C VAL A 418 -29.69 12.43 -5.17
N ARG A 419 -30.49 11.36 -5.31
CA ARG A 419 -30.17 10.22 -6.17
C ARG A 419 -30.05 10.57 -7.66
N PRO A 420 -30.99 11.33 -8.27
CA PRO A 420 -30.83 11.83 -9.63
C PRO A 420 -29.65 12.77 -9.79
N ALA A 421 -29.37 13.67 -8.84
CA ALA A 421 -28.21 14.55 -8.89
C ALA A 421 -26.88 13.75 -8.95
N MET A 422 -26.86 12.60 -8.28
CA MET A 422 -25.73 11.66 -8.25
C MET A 422 -25.71 10.67 -9.43
N ALA A 423 -26.69 10.69 -10.33
CA ALA A 423 -26.88 9.63 -11.33
C ALA A 423 -25.64 9.39 -12.20
N PHE A 424 -25.00 10.46 -12.67
CA PHE A 424 -23.77 10.38 -13.45
C PHE A 424 -22.65 9.65 -12.68
N TRP A 425 -22.39 10.06 -11.43
CA TRP A 425 -21.32 9.51 -10.60
C TRP A 425 -21.57 8.08 -10.14
N ARG A 426 -22.83 7.68 -9.96
CA ARG A 426 -23.20 6.27 -9.72
C ARG A 426 -22.90 5.39 -10.94
N GLY A 427 -23.18 5.91 -12.15
CA GLY A 427 -22.86 5.23 -13.40
C GLY A 427 -21.35 5.06 -13.60
N THR A 428 -20.57 6.12 -13.35
CA THR A 428 -19.10 6.04 -13.45
C THR A 428 -18.49 5.14 -12.38
N LEU A 429 -19.07 5.09 -11.16
CA LEU A 429 -18.64 4.16 -10.12
C LEU A 429 -18.75 2.70 -10.60
N ALA A 430 -19.87 2.31 -11.19
CA ALA A 430 -20.03 0.95 -11.73
C ALA A 430 -19.06 0.66 -12.88
N LEU A 431 -18.82 1.63 -13.76
CA LEU A 431 -17.84 1.50 -14.86
C LEU A 431 -16.42 1.25 -14.33
N PHE A 432 -15.96 2.05 -13.38
CA PHE A 432 -14.62 1.90 -12.82
C PHE A 432 -14.51 0.69 -11.88
N GLY A 433 -15.59 0.31 -11.21
CA GLY A 433 -15.71 -0.96 -10.48
C GLY A 433 -15.56 -2.17 -11.41
N LEU A 434 -16.13 -2.12 -12.61
CA LEU A 434 -15.95 -3.16 -13.63
C LEU A 434 -14.50 -3.19 -14.14
N LEU A 435 -13.90 -2.03 -14.42
CA LEU A 435 -12.48 -1.96 -14.79
C LEU A 435 -11.60 -2.58 -13.70
N PHE A 436 -11.85 -2.25 -12.44
CA PHE A 436 -11.15 -2.85 -11.30
C PHE A 436 -11.35 -4.37 -11.24
N ALA A 437 -12.57 -4.87 -11.43
CA ALA A 437 -12.87 -6.30 -11.47
C ALA A 437 -12.11 -7.03 -12.60
N VAL A 438 -11.96 -6.42 -13.78
CA VAL A 438 -11.12 -6.96 -14.88
C VAL A 438 -9.66 -7.10 -14.41
N GLY A 439 -9.15 -6.11 -13.67
CA GLY A 439 -7.83 -6.17 -13.05
C GLY A 439 -7.68 -7.33 -12.06
N ILE A 440 -8.71 -7.61 -11.27
CA ILE A 440 -8.75 -8.74 -10.32
C ILE A 440 -8.77 -10.08 -11.07
N VAL A 441 -9.58 -10.21 -12.13
CA VAL A 441 -9.60 -11.42 -12.96
C VAL A 441 -8.23 -11.66 -13.58
N ALA A 442 -7.59 -10.61 -14.12
CA ALA A 442 -6.24 -10.69 -14.64
C ALA A 442 -5.22 -11.10 -13.57
N LEU A 443 -5.29 -10.50 -12.37
CA LEU A 443 -4.43 -10.85 -11.22
C LEU A 443 -4.57 -12.32 -10.82
N LEU A 444 -5.80 -12.81 -10.68
CA LEU A 444 -6.07 -14.19 -10.30
C LEU A 444 -5.55 -15.14 -11.38
N TYR A 445 -5.93 -14.90 -12.64
CA TYR A 445 -5.46 -15.69 -13.77
C TYR A 445 -3.93 -15.71 -13.84
N ASP A 446 -3.28 -14.57 -13.60
CA ASP A 446 -1.83 -14.45 -13.56
C ASP A 446 -1.22 -15.39 -12.49
N LEU A 447 -1.60 -15.22 -11.22
CA LEU A 447 -1.02 -15.97 -10.10
C LEU A 447 -1.35 -17.48 -10.16
N PHE A 448 -2.54 -17.86 -10.65
CA PHE A 448 -2.92 -19.28 -10.81
C PHE A 448 -2.20 -19.96 -11.98
N THR A 449 -1.81 -19.22 -13.03
CA THR A 449 -1.16 -19.79 -14.23
C THR A 449 0.34 -19.57 -14.29
N LEU A 450 0.97 -19.03 -13.23
CA LEU A 450 2.40 -18.72 -13.17
C LEU A 450 3.31 -19.82 -13.73
N ARG A 451 3.05 -21.07 -13.38
CA ARG A 451 3.87 -22.22 -13.82
C ARG A 451 3.93 -22.38 -15.34
N SER A 452 2.83 -22.11 -16.03
CA SER A 452 2.77 -22.18 -17.50
C SER A 452 3.53 -21.05 -18.20
N ARG A 453 3.87 -19.99 -17.46
CA ARG A 453 4.55 -18.78 -17.95
C ARG A 453 5.95 -18.62 -17.35
N ALA A 454 6.46 -19.67 -16.70
CA ALA A 454 7.83 -19.73 -16.22
C ALA A 454 8.79 -19.69 -17.41
N LEU A 455 9.84 -18.89 -17.30
CA LEU A 455 10.88 -18.74 -18.31
C LEU A 455 12.11 -19.54 -17.92
N ALA A 456 12.85 -20.07 -18.91
CA ALA A 456 14.09 -20.82 -18.67
C ALA A 456 15.17 -19.97 -17.99
N GLU A 457 16.01 -20.59 -17.15
CA GLU A 457 17.04 -19.88 -16.38
C GLU A 457 18.25 -19.46 -17.23
N GLU A 458 18.63 -20.25 -18.23
CA GLU A 458 19.95 -20.16 -18.89
C GLU A 458 20.04 -19.15 -20.04
N GLU A 459 18.92 -18.60 -20.53
CA GLU A 459 18.97 -17.57 -21.58
C GLU A 459 18.92 -16.16 -20.97
N PRO A 460 20.06 -15.43 -20.90
CA PRO A 460 19.96 -13.97 -20.91
C PRO A 460 19.14 -13.58 -22.16
N PRO A 461 18.24 -12.59 -22.08
CA PRO A 461 17.44 -12.21 -23.24
C PRO A 461 18.35 -11.99 -24.46
N ALA A 462 18.17 -12.77 -25.52
CA ALA A 462 19.00 -12.64 -26.71
C ALA A 462 18.88 -11.20 -27.24
N GLY A 463 20.02 -10.52 -27.45
CA GLY A 463 20.05 -9.15 -27.93
C GLY A 463 19.70 -8.07 -26.89
N LEU A 464 20.08 -8.25 -25.61
CA LEU A 464 20.02 -7.19 -24.60
C LEU A 464 20.67 -5.89 -25.13
N GLN A 465 19.86 -4.86 -25.33
CA GLN A 465 20.34 -3.55 -25.73
C GLN A 465 20.35 -2.58 -24.55
N PRO A 466 21.33 -1.66 -24.52
CA PRO A 466 21.32 -0.58 -23.55
C PRO A 466 20.01 0.24 -23.64
N PRO A 467 19.42 0.65 -22.51
CA PRO A 467 18.17 1.38 -22.54
C PRO A 467 18.36 2.77 -23.16
N VAL A 468 17.43 3.18 -24.02
CA VAL A 468 17.37 4.56 -24.51
C VAL A 468 16.82 5.46 -23.40
N LEU A 469 17.67 6.36 -22.89
CA LEU A 469 17.28 7.34 -21.89
C LEU A 469 16.52 8.49 -22.54
N THR A 470 15.24 8.60 -22.21
CA THR A 470 14.39 9.76 -22.51
C THR A 470 14.12 10.56 -21.23
N ALA A 471 13.47 11.72 -21.33
CA ALA A 471 13.06 12.50 -20.16
C ALA A 471 12.24 11.66 -19.13
N TRP A 472 11.49 10.66 -19.60
CA TRP A 472 10.66 9.78 -18.77
C TRP A 472 11.37 8.51 -18.28
N ARG A 473 12.54 8.18 -18.84
CA ARG A 473 13.30 6.96 -18.54
C ARG A 473 14.62 7.21 -17.82
N ARG A 474 15.11 8.46 -17.79
CA ARG A 474 16.30 8.82 -17.02
C ARG A 474 16.07 8.64 -15.51
N PRO A 475 17.12 8.42 -14.70
CA PRO A 475 17.01 8.40 -13.24
C PRO A 475 16.33 9.67 -12.73
N LEU A 476 15.38 9.52 -11.81
CA LEU A 476 14.76 10.67 -11.16
C LEU A 476 15.76 11.30 -10.19
N SER A 477 15.89 12.62 -10.20
CA SER A 477 16.65 13.32 -9.16
C SER A 477 15.83 13.47 -7.87
N ALA A 478 16.48 13.75 -6.74
CA ALA A 478 15.77 14.02 -5.48
C ALA A 478 14.91 15.30 -5.58
N PHE A 479 15.37 16.30 -6.34
CA PHE A 479 14.58 17.51 -6.60
C PHE A 479 13.34 17.20 -7.44
N GLU A 480 13.50 16.39 -8.50
CA GLU A 480 12.37 15.96 -9.34
C GLU A 480 11.35 15.14 -8.52
N LEU A 481 11.80 14.25 -7.63
CA LEU A 481 10.90 13.58 -6.69
C LEU A 481 10.13 14.60 -5.82
N GLY A 482 10.83 15.55 -5.21
CA GLY A 482 10.20 16.62 -4.42
C GLY A 482 9.16 17.39 -5.21
N THR A 483 9.42 17.70 -6.49
CA THR A 483 8.43 18.37 -7.36
C THR A 483 7.20 17.51 -7.65
N TRP A 484 7.37 16.19 -7.83
CA TRP A 484 6.23 15.29 -8.02
C TRP A 484 5.40 15.16 -6.75
N LEU A 485 6.03 15.03 -5.58
CA LEU A 485 5.36 14.97 -4.30
C LEU A 485 4.59 16.27 -4.01
N ALA A 486 5.20 17.43 -4.26
CA ALA A 486 4.50 18.71 -4.18
C ALA A 486 3.34 18.81 -5.18
N GLY A 487 3.53 18.29 -6.39
CA GLY A 487 2.50 18.22 -7.44
C GLY A 487 1.32 17.30 -7.08
N LEU A 488 1.51 16.30 -6.21
CA LEU A 488 0.42 15.48 -5.66
C LEU A 488 -0.34 16.25 -4.57
N TRP A 489 0.38 16.93 -3.68
CA TRP A 489 -0.21 17.67 -2.56
C TRP A 489 -1.00 18.90 -3.01
N PHE A 490 -0.55 19.62 -4.04
CA PHE A 490 -1.23 20.84 -4.50
C PHE A 490 -2.69 20.62 -4.92
N PRO A 491 -3.04 19.65 -5.79
CA PRO A 491 -4.42 19.27 -6.06
C PRO A 491 -5.20 18.85 -4.81
N GLY A 492 -4.53 18.13 -3.88
CA GLY A 492 -5.11 17.79 -2.58
C GLY A 492 -5.56 19.02 -1.80
N LEU A 493 -4.71 20.05 -1.72
CA LEU A 493 -5.04 21.31 -1.05
C LEU A 493 -6.19 22.06 -1.75
N LEU A 494 -6.34 21.93 -3.08
CA LEU A 494 -7.51 22.45 -3.78
C LEU A 494 -8.79 21.73 -3.35
N ILE A 495 -8.75 20.40 -3.19
CA ILE A 495 -9.88 19.61 -2.68
C ILE A 495 -10.21 20.06 -1.25
N THR A 496 -9.21 20.18 -0.38
CA THR A 496 -9.39 20.70 1.00
C THR A 496 -10.03 22.09 0.99
N ALA A 497 -9.55 23.00 0.15
CA ALA A 497 -10.10 24.34 0.01
C ALA A 497 -11.55 24.31 -0.53
N GLY A 498 -11.85 23.38 -1.45
CA GLY A 498 -13.20 23.13 -1.94
C GLY A 498 -14.16 22.75 -0.82
N LEU A 499 -13.79 21.77 0.01
CA LEU A 499 -14.60 21.37 1.16
C LEU A 499 -14.69 22.50 2.21
N PHE A 500 -13.60 23.23 2.45
CA PHE A 500 -13.60 24.35 3.38
C PHE A 500 -14.52 25.49 2.92
N SER A 501 -14.63 25.69 1.60
CA SER A 501 -15.47 26.72 0.99
C SER A 501 -16.97 26.52 1.24
N LEU A 502 -17.41 25.33 1.67
CA LEU A 502 -18.79 25.07 2.11
C LEU A 502 -19.17 25.91 3.35
N ASN A 503 -18.19 26.47 4.05
CA ASN A 503 -18.42 27.42 5.13
C ASN A 503 -18.71 28.85 4.67
N LEU A 504 -18.53 29.18 3.39
CA LEU A 504 -18.80 30.51 2.85
C LEU A 504 -20.30 30.82 2.83
N GLU A 505 -20.64 32.07 3.12
CA GLU A 505 -22.02 32.54 3.12
C GLU A 505 -22.68 32.43 1.74
N THR A 506 -21.94 32.75 0.68
CA THR A 506 -22.42 32.62 -0.72
C THR A 506 -22.80 31.19 -1.06
N VAL A 507 -21.98 30.22 -0.64
CA VAL A 507 -22.26 28.80 -0.86
C VAL A 507 -23.50 28.38 -0.08
N ARG A 508 -23.64 28.82 1.17
CA ARG A 508 -24.83 28.58 2.01
C ARG A 508 -26.11 29.22 1.47
N MET A 509 -25.99 30.26 0.64
CA MET A 509 -27.10 30.85 -0.11
C MET A 509 -27.43 30.11 -1.43
N GLY A 510 -26.75 29.00 -1.72
CA GLY A 510 -27.02 28.15 -2.88
C GLY A 510 -26.09 28.35 -4.08
N ASP A 511 -24.95 29.02 -3.92
CA ASP A 511 -23.93 29.12 -4.98
C ASP A 511 -22.91 27.97 -4.89
N ALA A 512 -23.01 26.98 -5.78
CA ALA A 512 -22.08 25.86 -5.83
C ALA A 512 -20.73 26.16 -6.51
N THR A 513 -20.53 27.38 -7.05
CA THR A 513 -19.44 27.67 -7.99
C THR A 513 -18.07 27.33 -7.40
N VAL A 514 -17.76 27.80 -6.20
CA VAL A 514 -16.45 27.58 -5.56
C VAL A 514 -16.18 26.10 -5.25
N PRO A 515 -17.04 25.37 -4.47
CA PRO A 515 -16.77 23.98 -4.15
C PRO A 515 -16.71 23.09 -5.39
N TYR A 516 -17.59 23.31 -6.38
CA TYR A 516 -17.60 22.51 -7.61
C TYR A 516 -16.40 22.79 -8.50
N THR A 517 -15.96 24.04 -8.61
CA THR A 517 -14.76 24.38 -9.40
C THR A 517 -13.51 23.78 -8.77
N LEU A 518 -13.35 23.93 -7.45
CA LEU A 518 -12.17 23.42 -6.75
C LEU A 518 -12.13 21.89 -6.74
N ALA A 519 -13.25 21.21 -6.49
CA ALA A 519 -13.32 19.75 -6.59
C ALA A 519 -13.12 19.26 -8.02
N GLY A 520 -13.76 19.92 -9.00
CA GLY A 520 -13.70 19.61 -10.43
C GLY A 520 -12.30 19.78 -11.05
N ILE A 521 -11.45 20.62 -10.45
CA ILE A 521 -10.03 20.71 -10.81
C ILE A 521 -9.21 19.75 -9.95
N GLY A 522 -9.43 19.77 -8.64
CA GLY A 522 -8.62 19.06 -7.64
C GLY A 522 -8.61 17.54 -7.82
N TYR A 523 -9.78 16.90 -7.91
CA TYR A 523 -9.84 15.44 -8.06
C TYR A 523 -9.22 14.95 -9.38
N PRO A 524 -9.59 15.47 -10.57
CA PRO A 524 -8.93 15.05 -11.81
C PRO A 524 -7.42 15.33 -11.82
N ALA A 525 -6.99 16.49 -11.32
CA ALA A 525 -5.57 16.83 -11.27
C ALA A 525 -4.79 15.87 -10.34
N LEU A 526 -5.31 15.57 -9.15
CA LEU A 526 -4.68 14.62 -8.23
C LEU A 526 -4.46 13.26 -8.89
N LEU A 527 -5.49 12.74 -9.56
CA LEU A 527 -5.44 11.43 -10.21
C LEU A 527 -4.51 11.43 -11.43
N LEU A 528 -4.54 12.47 -12.26
CA LEU A 528 -3.65 12.59 -13.42
C LEU A 528 -2.18 12.70 -12.99
N VAL A 529 -1.88 13.50 -11.97
CA VAL A 529 -0.52 13.60 -11.42
C VAL A 529 -0.09 12.27 -10.80
N THR A 530 -1.00 11.57 -10.11
CA THR A 530 -0.72 10.23 -9.55
C THR A 530 -0.33 9.23 -10.63
N VAL A 531 -1.09 9.15 -11.73
CA VAL A 531 -0.74 8.28 -12.87
C VAL A 531 0.56 8.72 -13.53
N ALA A 532 0.72 10.02 -13.80
CA ALA A 532 1.91 10.54 -14.45
C ALA A 532 3.17 10.27 -13.63
N PHE A 533 3.10 10.46 -12.31
CA PHE A 533 4.19 10.16 -11.39
C PHE A 533 4.50 8.66 -11.37
N ALA A 534 3.48 7.80 -11.23
CA ALA A 534 3.67 6.36 -11.26
C ALA A 534 4.34 5.89 -12.56
N VAL A 535 3.88 6.40 -13.71
CA VAL A 535 4.47 6.10 -15.03
C VAL A 535 5.92 6.61 -15.10
N ARG A 536 6.19 7.83 -14.63
CA ARG A 536 7.53 8.43 -14.61
C ARG A 536 8.51 7.61 -13.76
N PHE A 537 8.09 7.23 -12.56
CA PHE A 537 8.88 6.46 -11.62
C PHE A 537 9.15 5.05 -12.17
N LEU A 538 8.11 4.33 -12.58
CA LEU A 538 8.23 2.94 -13.03
C LEU A 538 9.01 2.84 -14.34
N ARG A 539 8.89 3.80 -15.27
CA ARG A 539 9.70 3.83 -16.50
C ARG A 539 11.18 4.09 -16.23
N ALA A 540 11.50 4.95 -15.26
CA ALA A 540 12.88 5.18 -14.83
C ALA A 540 13.46 3.93 -14.17
N PHE A 541 12.68 3.33 -13.28
CA PHE A 541 13.02 2.07 -12.63
C PHE A 541 13.28 0.97 -13.67
N GLU A 542 12.38 0.76 -14.63
CA GLU A 542 12.57 -0.24 -15.69
C GLU A 542 13.82 0.01 -16.54
N ALA A 543 14.11 1.27 -16.88
CA ALA A 543 15.31 1.63 -17.62
C ALA A 543 16.58 1.30 -16.81
N ARG A 544 16.60 1.63 -15.52
CA ARG A 544 17.69 1.24 -14.61
C ARG A 544 17.86 -0.28 -14.54
N GLN A 545 16.76 -1.03 -14.40
CA GLN A 545 16.79 -2.50 -14.38
C GLN A 545 17.33 -3.08 -15.69
N ALA A 546 16.95 -2.53 -16.84
CA ALA A 546 17.49 -2.93 -18.14
C ALA A 546 18.99 -2.63 -18.26
N ALA A 547 19.45 -1.47 -17.77
CA ALA A 547 20.88 -1.15 -17.73
C ALA A 547 21.67 -2.15 -16.86
N LEU A 548 21.11 -2.53 -15.70
CA LEU A 548 21.71 -3.56 -14.84
C LEU A 548 21.81 -4.93 -15.52
N GLU A 549 20.77 -5.36 -16.23
CA GLU A 549 20.79 -6.63 -16.98
C GLU A 549 21.87 -6.63 -18.06
N VAL A 550 22.01 -5.54 -18.82
CA VAL A 550 23.06 -5.39 -19.85
C VAL A 550 24.45 -5.45 -19.23
N LEU A 551 24.68 -4.72 -18.12
CA LEU A 551 25.95 -4.71 -17.39
C LEU A 551 26.32 -6.09 -16.83
N GLN A 552 25.33 -6.79 -16.26
CA GLN A 552 25.53 -8.11 -15.68
C GLN A 552 25.82 -9.17 -16.76
N ALA A 553 25.13 -9.10 -17.90
CA ALA A 553 25.36 -10.01 -19.02
C ALA A 553 26.72 -9.79 -19.71
N GLY A 554 27.42 -8.69 -19.42
CA GLY A 554 28.64 -8.33 -20.15
C GLY A 554 28.36 -7.97 -21.61
N ALA A 555 27.12 -7.60 -21.93
CA ALA A 555 26.68 -7.31 -23.29
C ALA A 555 27.15 -5.92 -23.71
N GLY A 556 28.39 -5.82 -24.20
CA GLY A 556 28.96 -4.60 -24.77
C GLY A 556 30.45 -4.45 -24.53
N GLU A 557 31.13 -3.75 -25.43
CA GLU A 557 32.54 -3.38 -25.30
C GLU A 557 32.78 -2.54 -24.03
N GLU A 558 33.77 -2.95 -23.22
CA GLU A 558 34.20 -2.26 -22.01
C GLU A 558 35.44 -1.41 -22.29
N VAL A 559 35.37 -0.13 -21.93
CA VAL A 559 36.52 0.77 -22.09
C VAL A 559 37.47 0.56 -20.91
N THR A 560 38.68 0.07 -21.15
CA THR A 560 39.71 0.02 -20.11
C THR A 560 40.47 1.34 -20.08
N LEU A 561 40.47 2.02 -18.93
CA LEU A 561 41.20 3.27 -18.68
C LEU A 561 42.29 3.01 -17.63
N ASP A 562 43.54 2.94 -18.09
CA ASP A 562 44.70 2.94 -17.21
C ASP A 562 45.17 4.38 -16.95
N VAL A 563 45.23 4.76 -15.68
CA VAL A 563 45.64 6.11 -15.25
C VAL A 563 46.96 6.13 -14.50
N ARG A 564 47.64 4.98 -14.33
CA ARG A 564 48.89 4.88 -13.57
C ARG A 564 49.98 5.80 -14.14
N ASP A 565 50.06 5.88 -15.46
CA ASP A 565 51.05 6.72 -16.15
C ASP A 565 50.64 8.20 -16.29
N ARG A 566 49.46 8.59 -15.79
CA ARG A 566 48.95 9.97 -15.90
C ARG A 566 49.31 10.80 -14.67
N PRO A 567 49.60 12.11 -14.82
CA PRO A 567 49.77 13.02 -13.68
C PRO A 567 48.53 13.07 -12.78
N MET A 568 48.71 12.98 -11.46
CA MET A 568 47.62 12.94 -10.48
C MET A 568 46.54 14.03 -10.69
N PRO A 569 46.86 15.30 -11.01
CA PRO A 569 45.86 16.34 -11.21
C PRO A 569 44.90 16.06 -12.39
N GLN A 570 45.38 15.35 -13.43
CA GLN A 570 44.63 15.07 -14.65
C GLN A 570 43.80 13.78 -14.54
N ARG A 571 44.19 12.85 -13.66
CA ARG A 571 43.53 11.54 -13.54
C ARG A 571 42.02 11.69 -13.30
N ARG A 572 41.61 12.53 -12.35
CA ARG A 572 40.20 12.70 -11.98
C ARG A 572 39.35 13.23 -13.15
N GLU A 573 39.84 14.25 -13.86
CA GLU A 573 39.13 14.84 -14.99
C GLU A 573 38.95 13.82 -16.12
N VAL A 574 39.99 13.05 -16.43
CA VAL A 574 39.95 12.02 -17.47
C VAL A 574 39.00 10.88 -17.08
N ILE A 575 39.04 10.43 -15.82
CA ILE A 575 38.15 9.38 -15.32
C ILE A 575 36.69 9.84 -15.40
N LEU A 576 36.38 11.02 -14.86
CA LEU A 576 35.01 11.55 -14.87
C LEU A 576 34.54 11.85 -16.30
N GLY A 577 35.40 12.40 -17.16
CA GLY A 577 35.09 12.62 -18.57
C GLY A 577 34.85 11.33 -19.34
N THR A 578 35.57 10.25 -19.01
CA THR A 578 35.34 8.93 -19.61
C THR A 578 34.03 8.33 -19.13
N TYR A 579 33.77 8.40 -17.82
CA TYR A 579 32.52 7.92 -17.23
C TYR A 579 31.28 8.64 -17.78
N THR A 580 31.32 9.98 -17.91
CA THR A 580 30.17 10.76 -18.42
C THR A 580 29.88 10.55 -19.90
N ARG A 581 30.83 10.00 -20.67
CA ARG A 581 30.62 9.59 -22.08
C ARG A 581 30.06 8.17 -22.22
N LEU A 582 30.07 7.35 -21.18
CA LEU A 582 29.46 6.02 -21.24
C LEU A 582 27.96 6.14 -21.50
N ALA A 583 27.39 5.29 -22.35
CA ALA A 583 25.95 5.12 -22.40
C ALA A 583 25.46 4.37 -21.15
N ALA A 584 24.20 4.56 -20.75
CA ALA A 584 23.60 3.72 -19.70
C ALA A 584 23.65 2.25 -20.11
N GLY A 585 23.96 1.35 -19.19
CA GLY A 585 24.21 -0.07 -19.47
C GLY A 585 25.63 -0.37 -19.95
N ARG A 586 26.53 0.62 -20.08
CA ARG A 586 27.96 0.40 -20.41
C ARG A 586 28.85 0.61 -19.20
N ALA A 587 30.00 -0.06 -19.21
CA ALA A 587 31.00 0.01 -18.16
C ALA A 587 32.38 0.41 -18.69
N MET A 588 33.17 0.96 -17.78
CA MET A 588 34.62 1.12 -17.95
C MET A 588 35.35 0.32 -16.86
N VAL A 589 36.56 -0.14 -17.18
CA VAL A 589 37.49 -0.73 -16.21
C VAL A 589 38.56 0.31 -15.91
N LEU A 590 38.52 0.88 -14.70
CA LEU A 590 39.56 1.76 -14.19
C LEU A 590 40.71 0.94 -13.64
N VAL A 591 41.92 1.18 -14.12
CA VAL A 591 43.18 0.63 -13.59
C VAL A 591 43.94 1.76 -12.89
N ASN A 592 44.17 1.62 -11.59
CA ASN A 592 44.82 2.65 -10.75
C ASN A 592 45.93 2.04 -9.89
N ASP A 593 46.86 2.89 -9.45
CA ASP A 593 48.00 2.53 -8.59
C ASP A 593 47.64 2.50 -7.08
N HIS A 594 46.46 2.99 -6.71
CA HIS A 594 45.92 2.96 -5.35
C HIS A 594 44.41 2.74 -5.36
N ASP A 595 43.82 2.42 -4.21
CA ASP A 595 42.39 2.19 -4.07
C ASP A 595 41.59 3.47 -4.44
N PRO A 596 40.75 3.44 -5.49
CA PRO A 596 40.01 4.62 -5.93
C PRO A 596 38.77 4.94 -5.06
N ARG A 597 38.78 4.63 -3.76
CA ARG A 597 37.69 4.96 -2.80
C ARG A 597 37.27 6.43 -2.85
N HIS A 598 38.23 7.34 -3.06
CA HIS A 598 37.92 8.77 -3.18
C HIS A 598 37.03 9.07 -4.40
N LEU A 599 37.22 8.35 -5.52
CA LEU A 599 36.37 8.46 -6.69
C LEU A 599 34.97 7.91 -6.41
N TYR A 600 34.86 6.78 -5.69
CA TYR A 600 33.56 6.25 -5.26
C TYR A 600 32.78 7.27 -4.43
N GLY A 601 33.44 7.86 -3.42
CA GLY A 601 32.84 8.94 -2.61
C GLY A 601 32.47 10.16 -3.45
N HIS A 602 33.28 10.49 -4.46
CA HIS A 602 33.01 11.59 -5.38
C HIS A 602 31.78 11.34 -6.27
N LEU A 603 31.66 10.15 -6.88
CA LEU A 603 30.49 9.78 -7.68
C LEU A 603 29.21 9.75 -6.84
N LYS A 604 29.29 9.27 -5.59
CA LYS A 604 28.20 9.38 -4.62
C LYS A 604 27.84 10.82 -4.30
N HIS A 605 28.82 11.69 -4.08
CA HIS A 605 28.60 13.13 -3.83
C HIS A 605 27.93 13.82 -5.02
N LEU A 606 28.34 13.47 -6.25
CA LEU A 606 27.70 13.92 -7.50
C LEU A 606 26.31 13.30 -7.72
N ARG A 607 25.85 12.41 -6.84
CA ARG A 607 24.57 11.68 -6.94
C ARG A 607 24.43 10.93 -8.27
N ALA A 608 25.55 10.42 -8.80
CA ALA A 608 25.54 9.60 -10.00
C ALA A 608 24.84 8.26 -9.74
N ASP A 609 24.19 7.70 -10.75
CA ASP A 609 23.61 6.35 -10.71
C ASP A 609 24.57 5.37 -11.40
N PHE A 610 25.26 4.54 -10.61
CA PHE A 610 26.38 3.72 -11.07
C PHE A 610 26.48 2.38 -10.34
N THR A 611 27.14 1.41 -10.98
CA THR A 611 27.61 0.19 -10.32
C THR A 611 29.11 0.26 -10.07
N TRP A 612 29.56 -0.40 -9.01
CA TRP A 612 30.97 -0.41 -8.62
C TRP A 612 31.38 -1.81 -8.20
N ARG A 613 32.31 -2.41 -8.94
CA ARG A 613 32.81 -3.75 -8.64
C ARG A 613 34.33 -3.78 -8.71
N TYR A 614 34.97 -4.15 -7.62
CA TYR A 614 36.39 -4.47 -7.65
C TYR A 614 36.61 -5.76 -8.45
N LEU A 615 37.52 -5.71 -9.41
CA LEU A 615 38.05 -6.86 -10.12
C LEU A 615 39.34 -7.33 -9.43
N ASP A 616 40.21 -6.40 -9.05
CA ASP A 616 41.45 -6.64 -8.32
C ASP A 616 41.62 -5.60 -7.21
N GLN A 617 42.08 -6.02 -6.02
CA GLN A 617 42.18 -5.19 -4.81
C GLN A 617 43.62 -5.00 -4.30
N GLY A 618 44.56 -4.71 -5.21
CA GLY A 618 45.95 -4.40 -4.85
C GLY A 618 46.74 -5.57 -4.24
N PRO A 619 47.95 -5.32 -3.73
CA PRO A 619 48.59 -4.01 -3.56
C PRO A 619 49.24 -3.43 -4.83
N GLU A 620 49.52 -4.26 -5.84
CA GLU A 620 50.24 -3.80 -7.04
C GLU A 620 49.36 -3.05 -8.06
N VAL A 621 48.11 -3.48 -8.21
CA VAL A 621 47.15 -2.89 -9.14
C VAL A 621 45.74 -2.95 -8.56
N TRP A 622 45.02 -1.83 -8.69
CA TRP A 622 43.60 -1.76 -8.38
C TRP A 622 42.80 -1.69 -9.66
N ARG A 623 41.95 -2.70 -9.91
CA ARG A 623 41.06 -2.74 -11.08
C ARG A 623 39.63 -2.65 -10.61
N VAL A 624 38.90 -1.63 -11.07
CA VAL A 624 37.51 -1.39 -10.70
C VAL A 624 36.67 -1.26 -11.96
N ARG A 625 35.62 -2.08 -12.06
CA ARG A 625 34.60 -1.95 -13.09
C ARG A 625 33.53 -0.95 -12.60
N ILE A 626 33.34 0.12 -13.37
CA ILE A 626 32.38 1.19 -13.09
C ILE A 626 31.34 1.19 -14.20
N GLY A 627 30.11 0.78 -13.89
CA GLY A 627 28.99 0.78 -14.83
C GLY A 627 28.13 2.02 -14.69
N ARG A 628 27.63 2.57 -15.81
CA ARG A 628 26.69 3.69 -15.80
C ARG A 628 25.25 3.18 -15.88
N LEU A 629 24.38 3.63 -14.99
CA LEU A 629 22.96 3.24 -14.96
C LEU A 629 22.02 4.30 -15.52
N GLY A 630 22.44 5.58 -15.56
CA GLY A 630 21.68 6.64 -16.18
C GLY A 630 22.40 7.98 -16.31
#